data_AF-A0A179UYC3-F1
#
_entry.id   AF-A0A179UYC3-F1
#
_cell.length_a   1.000
_cell.length_b   1.000
_cell.length_c   1.000
_cell.angle_alpha   90.00
_cell.angle_beta   90.00
_cell.angle_gamma   90.00
#
_symmetry.space_group_name_H-M   'P 1'
#
loop_
_entity.id
_entity.type
_entity.pdbx_description
1 polymer ?
#
loop_
_entity_poly.entity_id
_entity_poly.type
_entity_poly.pdbx_seq_one_letter_code
_entity_poly.pdbx_strand_id
1 'polypeptide(L)'
;MQEPNRTIADSMDFIYAGLDGVYARGTLSFVLMNIPPMQLTPLSETPERGGVGETWAWPDKLGNITRMTHLYNHPYEYLAALANVTGYNYHCNLDMSECQGLGNPESFMWFDYSHPSQRTEQIIGEQFLDVVSGESKWAVYFGG
;
A
#
# COMPACT_ATOMS: atom_id res chain seq x y z
N MET A 1 11.68 9.75 -9.43
CA MET A 1 12.94 9.81 -8.66
C MET A 1 12.97 11.13 -7.91
N GLN A 2 13.61 11.18 -6.73
CA GLN A 2 13.82 12.45 -6.04
C GLN A 2 14.67 13.36 -6.93
N GLU A 3 14.16 14.56 -7.22
CA GLU A 3 14.86 15.53 -8.07
C GLU A 3 16.18 15.97 -7.40
N PRO A 4 17.25 16.23 -8.19
CA PRO A 4 18.49 16.75 -7.65
C PRO A 4 18.25 18.01 -6.81
N ASN A 5 18.91 18.10 -5.65
CA ASN A 5 18.79 19.21 -4.70
C ASN A 5 17.40 19.43 -4.08
N ARG A 6 16.50 18.45 -4.14
CA ARG A 6 15.27 18.46 -3.32
C ARG A 6 15.37 17.49 -2.16
N THR A 7 14.73 17.86 -1.07
CA THR A 7 14.62 17.11 0.18
C THR A 7 13.25 16.45 0.30
N ILE A 8 13.10 15.59 1.31
CA ILE A 8 11.80 15.04 1.67
C ILE A 8 10.84 16.17 2.10
N ALA A 9 11.35 17.21 2.78
CA ALA A 9 10.55 18.37 3.17
C ALA A 9 9.97 19.08 1.95
N ASP A 10 10.77 19.28 0.89
CA ASP A 10 10.29 19.90 -0.36
C ASP A 10 9.15 19.10 -1.02
N SER A 11 9.15 17.77 -0.84
CA SER A 11 8.08 16.91 -1.33
C SER A 11 6.81 17.04 -0.48
N MET A 12 6.97 17.14 0.84
CA MET A 12 5.85 17.36 1.75
C MET A 12 5.21 18.74 1.51
N ASP A 13 6.01 19.78 1.36
CA ASP A 13 5.53 21.13 1.05
C ASP A 13 4.73 21.15 -0.24
N PHE A 14 5.17 20.42 -1.27
CA PHE A 14 4.43 20.28 -2.52
C PHE A 14 3.06 19.59 -2.33
N ILE A 15 3.00 18.54 -1.53
CA ILE A 15 1.74 17.83 -1.22
C ILE A 15 0.78 18.76 -0.47
N TYR A 16 1.26 19.44 0.58
CA TYR A 16 0.43 20.36 1.37
C TYR A 16 -0.04 21.56 0.54
N ALA A 17 0.80 22.12 -0.33
CA ALA A 17 0.37 23.17 -1.25
C ALA A 17 -0.78 22.71 -2.18
N GLY A 18 -0.77 21.44 -2.60
CA GLY A 18 -1.87 20.84 -3.35
C GLY A 18 -3.17 20.78 -2.54
N LEU A 19 -3.09 20.35 -1.27
CA LEU A 19 -4.21 20.28 -0.34
C LEU A 19 -4.78 21.68 -0.04
N ASP A 20 -3.92 22.66 0.24
CA ASP A 20 -4.31 24.07 0.43
C ASP A 20 -5.04 24.62 -0.80
N GLY A 21 -4.56 24.27 -1.99
CA GLY A 21 -5.17 24.70 -3.25
C GLY A 21 -6.62 24.22 -3.39
N VAL A 22 -6.92 22.96 -3.05
CA VAL A 22 -8.30 22.44 -3.11
C VAL A 22 -9.15 22.92 -1.93
N TYR A 23 -8.56 23.13 -0.75
CA TYR A 23 -9.23 23.74 0.39
C TYR A 23 -9.70 25.16 0.09
N ALA A 24 -8.84 26.00 -0.52
CA ALA A 24 -9.17 27.36 -0.95
C ALA A 24 -10.32 27.42 -1.97
N ARG A 25 -10.64 26.30 -2.62
CA ARG A 25 -11.79 26.15 -3.53
C ARG A 25 -13.04 25.57 -2.86
N GLY A 26 -13.05 25.47 -1.54
CA GLY A 26 -14.20 25.02 -0.75
C GLY A 26 -14.23 23.51 -0.47
N THR A 27 -13.13 22.78 -0.70
CA THR A 27 -13.03 21.38 -0.23
C THR A 27 -12.91 21.38 1.29
N LEU A 28 -13.85 20.72 1.97
CA LEU A 28 -13.91 20.71 3.45
C LEU A 28 -13.60 19.34 4.06
N SER A 29 -13.47 18.30 3.24
CA SER A 29 -13.25 16.93 3.71
C SER A 29 -12.12 16.29 2.91
N PHE A 30 -11.20 15.66 3.62
CA PHE A 30 -9.99 15.05 3.06
C PHE A 30 -9.82 13.65 3.62
N VAL A 31 -9.46 12.70 2.76
CA VAL A 31 -8.95 11.39 3.17
C VAL A 31 -7.50 11.32 2.74
N LEU A 32 -6.59 11.39 3.72
CA LEU A 32 -5.17 11.21 3.47
C LEU A 32 -4.80 9.74 3.71
N MET A 33 -4.46 9.05 2.62
CA MET A 33 -4.03 7.65 2.70
C MET A 33 -2.53 7.58 2.98
N ASN A 34 -2.14 6.72 3.92
CA ASN A 34 -0.73 6.42 4.13
C ASN A 34 -0.16 5.72 2.89
N ILE A 35 1.14 5.92 2.64
CA ILE A 35 1.84 5.18 1.58
C ILE A 35 1.78 3.68 1.95
N PRO A 36 1.41 2.79 1.01
CA PRO A 36 1.41 1.35 1.29
C PRO A 36 2.82 0.90 1.72
N PRO A 37 2.93 -0.14 2.57
CA PRO A 37 4.21 -0.59 3.10
C PRO A 37 5.10 -1.13 1.96
N MET A 38 5.89 -0.25 1.35
CA MET A 38 6.68 -0.57 0.15
C MET A 38 7.69 -1.68 0.39
N GLN A 39 8.15 -1.87 1.63
CA GLN A 39 9.05 -2.95 2.03
C GLN A 39 8.44 -4.36 1.89
N LEU A 40 7.11 -4.45 1.78
CA LEU A 40 6.38 -5.70 1.54
C LEU A 40 6.08 -5.93 0.05
N THR A 41 6.50 -5.01 -0.83
CA THR A 41 6.36 -5.22 -2.27
C THR A 41 7.42 -6.24 -2.73
N PRO A 42 7.08 -7.12 -3.69
CA PRO A 42 8.05 -8.07 -4.26
C PRO A 42 9.31 -7.38 -4.81
N LEU A 43 9.21 -6.10 -5.22
CA LEU A 43 10.34 -5.30 -5.70
C LEU A 43 11.35 -4.88 -4.61
N SER A 44 10.88 -4.65 -3.38
CA SER A 44 11.70 -4.05 -2.31
C SER A 44 12.05 -5.03 -1.19
N GLU A 45 11.67 -6.29 -1.35
CA GLU A 45 11.99 -7.40 -0.45
C GLU A 45 13.46 -7.86 -0.63
N THR A 46 14.16 -8.22 0.46
CA THR A 46 15.50 -8.81 0.36
C THR A 46 15.45 -10.28 -0.12
N PRO A 47 16.45 -10.74 -0.92
CA PRO A 47 16.30 -11.94 -1.76
C PRO A 47 16.08 -13.26 -1.02
N GLU A 48 16.51 -13.35 0.24
CA GLU A 48 16.55 -14.62 0.98
C GLU A 48 15.26 -14.92 1.72
N ARG A 49 14.38 -13.93 1.95
CA ARG A 49 13.23 -14.08 2.84
C ARG A 49 12.04 -13.18 2.59
N GLY A 50 12.10 -12.30 1.63
CA GLY A 50 10.97 -11.41 1.46
C GLY A 50 10.86 -10.34 2.56
N GLY A 51 11.93 -9.54 2.76
CA GLY A 51 11.82 -8.23 3.45
C GLY A 51 11.84 -8.22 4.99
N VAL A 52 12.40 -7.14 5.56
CA VAL A 52 12.93 -7.09 6.95
C VAL A 52 11.84 -6.95 8.03
N GLY A 53 11.88 -7.87 9.02
CA GLY A 53 11.35 -7.65 10.37
C GLY A 53 12.17 -6.61 11.15
N GLU A 54 11.97 -6.51 12.47
CA GLU A 54 12.73 -5.59 13.33
C GLU A 54 14.25 -5.71 13.11
N THR A 55 14.95 -4.58 13.05
CA THR A 55 16.41 -4.53 12.86
C THR A 55 17.07 -3.71 13.96
N TRP A 56 18.37 -3.92 14.16
CA TRP A 56 19.19 -3.13 15.10
C TRP A 56 19.19 -1.62 14.79
N ALA A 57 18.80 -1.22 13.57
CA ALA A 57 18.68 0.18 13.16
C ALA A 57 17.32 0.80 13.51
N TRP A 58 16.26 0.00 13.63
CA TRP A 58 14.88 0.44 13.91
C TRP A 58 14.19 -0.46 14.95
N PRO A 59 14.50 -0.27 16.24
CA PRO A 59 14.01 -1.10 17.33
C PRO A 59 12.55 -0.83 17.74
N ASP A 60 11.95 0.30 17.35
CA ASP A 60 10.60 0.72 17.80
C ASP A 60 9.62 0.91 16.63
N LYS A 61 9.22 -0.19 15.96
CA LYS A 61 8.19 -0.15 14.91
C LYS A 61 6.81 -0.03 15.57
N LEU A 62 6.19 1.16 15.51
CA LEU A 62 4.88 1.44 16.11
C LEU A 62 3.82 0.41 15.63
N GLY A 63 3.09 -0.18 16.59
CA GLY A 63 2.09 -1.24 16.38
C GLY A 63 0.80 -0.84 15.65
N ASN A 64 0.80 0.28 14.93
CA ASN A 64 -0.31 0.58 14.02
C ASN A 64 -0.16 -0.27 12.75
N ILE A 65 -0.72 -1.46 12.83
CA ILE A 65 -0.88 -2.38 11.71
C ILE A 65 -1.72 -1.62 10.65
N THR A 66 -1.15 -1.35 9.48
CA THR A 66 -1.96 -0.84 8.37
C THR A 66 -2.88 -1.95 7.86
N ARG A 67 -4.03 -1.63 7.24
CA ARG A 67 -4.92 -2.65 6.63
C ARG A 67 -4.14 -3.60 5.70
N MET A 68 -3.15 -3.09 4.99
CA MET A 68 -2.26 -3.87 4.12
C MET A 68 -1.32 -4.80 4.90
N THR A 69 -0.74 -4.34 6.01
CA THR A 69 0.08 -5.20 6.88
C THR A 69 -0.75 -6.30 7.53
N HIS A 70 -2.01 -6.02 7.88
CA HIS A 70 -2.91 -7.04 8.42
C HIS A 70 -3.24 -8.11 7.36
N LEU A 71 -3.59 -7.70 6.14
CA LEU A 71 -3.79 -8.61 5.01
C LEU A 71 -2.58 -9.53 4.78
N TYR A 72 -1.38 -8.96 4.79
CA TYR A 72 -0.13 -9.71 4.62
C TYR A 72 0.04 -10.81 5.69
N ASN A 73 -0.26 -10.48 6.95
CA ASN A 73 -0.10 -11.41 8.08
C ASN A 73 -1.26 -12.42 8.23
N HIS A 74 -2.43 -12.11 7.68
CA HIS A 74 -3.65 -12.92 7.79
C HIS A 74 -4.29 -13.22 6.43
N PRO A 75 -3.54 -13.73 5.44
CA PRO A 75 -3.97 -13.69 4.05
C PRO A 75 -5.18 -14.58 3.75
N TYR A 76 -5.35 -15.68 4.49
CA TYR A 76 -6.48 -16.59 4.32
C TYR A 76 -7.83 -16.03 4.81
N GLU A 77 -7.83 -14.91 5.54
CA GLU A 77 -9.07 -14.21 5.89
C GLU A 77 -9.65 -13.42 4.69
N TYR A 78 -8.83 -13.16 3.67
CA TYR A 78 -9.14 -12.17 2.63
C TYR A 78 -8.97 -12.70 1.20
N LEU A 79 -7.98 -13.56 0.99
CA LEU A 79 -7.58 -14.10 -0.30
C LEU A 79 -8.11 -15.53 -0.48
N ALA A 80 -8.23 -15.95 -1.74
CA ALA A 80 -8.60 -17.32 -2.07
C ALA A 80 -7.55 -18.33 -1.57
N ALA A 81 -7.94 -19.61 -1.49
CA ALA A 81 -7.06 -20.69 -1.05
C ALA A 81 -5.74 -20.73 -1.84
N LEU A 82 -4.66 -21.15 -1.16
CA LEU A 82 -3.26 -21.01 -1.61
C LEU A 82 -2.82 -19.53 -1.70
N ALA A 83 -3.18 -18.77 -0.67
CA ALA A 83 -2.89 -17.34 -0.61
C ALA A 83 -1.39 -17.05 -0.72
N ASN A 84 -1.05 -16.09 -1.57
CA ASN A 84 0.31 -15.70 -1.91
C ASN A 84 0.48 -14.18 -1.72
N VAL A 85 1.31 -13.81 -0.74
CA VAL A 85 1.56 -12.41 -0.36
C VAL A 85 2.95 -11.91 -0.72
N THR A 86 3.84 -12.79 -1.19
CA THR A 86 5.24 -12.47 -1.53
C THR A 86 5.51 -12.53 -3.03
N GLY A 87 4.76 -13.35 -3.77
CA GLY A 87 4.74 -13.36 -5.22
C GLY A 87 3.64 -12.46 -5.80
N TYR A 88 3.59 -12.38 -7.12
CA TYR A 88 2.61 -11.58 -7.85
C TYR A 88 1.98 -12.39 -8.98
N ASN A 89 0.80 -11.98 -9.45
CA ASN A 89 0.04 -12.76 -10.43
C ASN A 89 0.55 -12.62 -11.87
N TYR A 90 0.92 -11.41 -12.27
CA TYR A 90 1.15 -11.02 -13.66
C TYR A 90 2.65 -10.84 -13.92
N HIS A 91 3.24 -11.78 -14.66
CA HIS A 91 4.67 -11.79 -14.97
C HIS A 91 4.91 -11.33 -16.39
N CYS A 92 5.85 -10.40 -16.56
CA CYS A 92 6.30 -9.94 -17.87
C CYS A 92 7.81 -10.13 -18.02
N ASN A 93 8.27 -10.31 -19.25
CA ASN A 93 9.68 -10.18 -19.59
C ASN A 93 10.14 -8.70 -19.50
N LEU A 94 11.46 -8.48 -19.50
CA LEU A 94 12.06 -7.15 -19.22
C LEU A 94 11.66 -6.06 -20.21
N ASP A 95 11.34 -6.41 -21.45
CA ASP A 95 10.89 -5.49 -22.49
C ASP A 95 9.35 -5.37 -22.57
N MET A 96 8.63 -6.05 -21.65
CA MET A 96 7.17 -6.07 -21.54
C MET A 96 6.44 -6.59 -22.79
N SER A 97 7.15 -7.29 -23.69
CA SER A 97 6.57 -7.84 -24.92
C SER A 97 5.78 -9.13 -24.69
N GLU A 98 6.13 -9.90 -23.66
CA GLU A 98 5.45 -11.14 -23.29
C GLU A 98 5.05 -11.08 -21.82
N CYS A 99 3.74 -11.14 -21.59
CA CYS A 99 3.17 -11.10 -20.25
C CYS A 99 2.17 -12.24 -20.05
N GLN A 100 2.21 -12.86 -18.88
CA GLN A 100 1.35 -13.98 -18.51
C GLN A 100 0.84 -13.82 -17.08
N GLY A 101 -0.48 -13.89 -16.92
CA GLY A 101 -1.13 -14.06 -15.62
C GLY A 101 -1.07 -15.51 -15.17
N LEU A 102 -0.74 -15.73 -13.90
CA LEU A 102 -0.88 -17.03 -13.25
C LEU A 102 -2.36 -17.33 -12.97
N GLY A 103 -2.69 -18.63 -12.84
CA GLY A 103 -4.03 -19.04 -12.42
C GLY A 103 -4.35 -18.58 -11.00
N ASN A 104 -5.65 -18.46 -10.69
CA ASN A 104 -6.17 -18.06 -9.37
C ASN A 104 -5.72 -16.65 -8.91
N PRO A 105 -5.99 -15.57 -9.68
CA PRO A 105 -5.56 -14.21 -9.33
C PRO A 105 -6.07 -13.73 -7.96
N GLU A 106 -7.22 -14.24 -7.50
CA GLU A 106 -7.82 -13.93 -6.21
C GLU A 106 -7.02 -14.45 -5.00
N SER A 107 -6.05 -15.35 -5.20
CA SER A 107 -5.14 -15.78 -4.14
C SER A 107 -3.92 -14.89 -3.98
N PHE A 108 -3.70 -13.90 -4.86
CA PHE A 108 -2.50 -13.06 -4.81
C PHE A 108 -2.79 -11.71 -4.16
N MET A 109 -1.90 -11.25 -3.28
CA MET A 109 -1.92 -9.89 -2.77
C MET A 109 -1.46 -8.88 -3.83
N TRP A 110 -0.54 -9.28 -4.71
CA TRP A 110 0.11 -8.41 -5.70
C TRP A 110 -0.27 -8.78 -7.13
N PHE A 111 -0.51 -7.77 -7.97
CA PHE A 111 -0.69 -7.93 -9.41
C PHE A 111 0.65 -8.12 -10.09
N ASP A 112 1.59 -7.20 -9.88
CA ASP A 112 2.97 -7.28 -10.35
C ASP A 112 3.95 -7.02 -9.18
N TYR A 113 5.21 -6.72 -9.48
CA TYR A 113 6.24 -6.52 -8.46
C TYR A 113 6.00 -5.33 -7.52
N SER A 114 5.07 -4.42 -7.82
CA SER A 114 4.81 -3.21 -7.01
C SER A 114 3.33 -2.88 -6.81
N HIS A 115 2.46 -3.30 -7.72
CA HIS A 115 1.06 -2.93 -7.73
C HIS A 115 0.20 -3.99 -7.02
N PRO A 116 -0.74 -3.58 -6.15
CA PRO A 116 -1.67 -4.51 -5.53
C PRO A 116 -2.52 -5.26 -6.56
N SER A 117 -2.96 -6.47 -6.21
CA SER A 117 -3.90 -7.23 -7.04
C SER A 117 -5.28 -6.58 -7.06
N GLN A 118 -6.11 -6.92 -8.06
CA GLN A 118 -7.50 -6.50 -8.10
C GLN A 118 -8.25 -6.85 -6.81
N ARG A 119 -7.99 -8.04 -6.24
CA ARG A 119 -8.59 -8.46 -4.98
C ARG A 119 -8.15 -7.57 -3.82
N THR A 120 -6.86 -7.24 -3.75
CA THR A 120 -6.33 -6.32 -2.74
C THR A 120 -6.92 -4.91 -2.88
N GLU A 121 -7.06 -4.39 -4.11
CA GLU A 121 -7.70 -3.10 -4.35
C GLU A 121 -9.18 -3.09 -3.95
N GLN A 122 -9.91 -4.19 -4.15
CA GLN A 122 -11.28 -4.32 -3.63
C GLN A 122 -11.31 -4.22 -2.11
N ILE A 123 -10.40 -4.90 -1.42
CA ILE A 123 -10.29 -4.86 0.05
C ILE A 123 -9.95 -3.44 0.53
N ILE A 124 -9.09 -2.71 -0.18
CA ILE A 124 -8.79 -1.30 0.10
C ILE A 124 -10.03 -0.43 -0.12
N GLY A 125 -10.78 -0.67 -1.21
CA GLY A 125 -12.01 0.06 -1.53
C GLY A 125 -13.11 -0.15 -0.48
N GLU A 126 -13.32 -1.39 -0.03
CA GLU A 126 -14.22 -1.72 1.09
C GLU A 126 -13.79 -0.95 2.34
N GLN A 127 -12.48 -0.96 2.65
CA GLN A 127 -11.95 -0.22 3.79
C GLN A 127 -12.15 1.30 3.66
N PHE A 128 -12.03 1.85 2.45
CA PHE A 128 -12.23 3.27 2.20
C PHE A 128 -13.66 3.71 2.53
N LEU A 129 -14.67 2.86 2.27
CA LEU A 129 -16.05 3.15 2.65
C LEU A 129 -16.21 3.29 4.17
N ASP A 130 -15.63 2.39 4.96
CA ASP A 130 -15.63 2.49 6.43
C ASP A 130 -14.87 3.75 6.91
N VAL A 131 -13.82 4.16 6.18
CA VAL A 131 -13.10 5.40 6.50
C VAL A 131 -14.04 6.58 6.32
N VAL A 132 -14.70 6.69 5.16
CA VAL A 132 -15.62 7.80 4.88
C VAL A 132 -16.83 7.80 5.81
N SER A 133 -17.30 6.64 6.27
CA SER A 133 -18.41 6.55 7.24
C SER A 133 -18.03 6.92 8.68
N GLY A 134 -16.74 7.05 8.99
CA GLY A 134 -16.28 7.34 10.36
C GLY A 134 -16.13 6.09 11.25
N GLU A 135 -16.20 4.89 10.69
CA GLU A 135 -16.29 3.63 11.45
C GLU A 135 -15.02 2.77 11.36
N SER A 136 -14.03 3.20 10.58
CA SER A 136 -12.80 2.45 10.38
C SER A 136 -11.91 2.45 11.62
N LYS A 137 -11.60 1.24 12.12
CA LYS A 137 -10.56 1.02 13.13
C LYS A 137 -9.13 1.29 12.64
N TRP A 138 -8.95 1.51 11.34
CA TRP A 138 -7.65 1.72 10.70
C TRP A 138 -7.39 3.18 10.34
N ALA A 139 -8.31 4.08 10.66
CA ALA A 139 -8.18 5.51 10.43
C ALA A 139 -8.14 6.29 11.74
N VAL A 140 -7.55 7.48 11.66
CA VAL A 140 -7.64 8.50 12.70
C VAL A 140 -8.47 9.64 12.13
N TYR A 141 -9.45 10.08 12.90
CA TYR A 141 -10.39 11.12 12.50
C TYR A 141 -10.02 12.44 13.17
N PHE A 142 -9.96 13.50 12.37
CA PHE A 142 -9.69 14.85 12.81
C PHE A 142 -10.84 15.75 12.35
N GLY A 143 -11.24 16.68 13.22
CA GLY A 143 -12.38 17.56 12.97
C GLY A 143 -13.63 17.07 13.72
N GLY A 144 -13.96 17.80 14.78
CA GLY A 144 -15.22 17.74 15.52
C GLY A 144 -15.70 19.17 15.78
#